data_AF-A0A2M7BRF2-F1
#
_entry.id   AF-A0A2M7BRF2-F1
#
_cell.length_a   1.000
_cell.length_b   1.000
_cell.length_c   1.000
_cell.angle_alpha   90.00
_cell.angle_beta   90.00
_cell.angle_gamma   90.00
#
_symmetry.space_group_name_H-M   'P 1'
#
loop_
_entity.id
_entity.type
_entity.pdbx_description
1 polymer ?
#
loop_
_entity_poly.entity_id
_entity_poly.type
_entity_poly.pdbx_seq_one_letter_code
_entity_poly.pdbx_strand_id
1 'polypeptide(L)'
;MKKLLITLIIVITLITVISHASHAQENNKVGISLLQPSSEDVLGASTLVNSQDGDWGYVTLVIQENDRDVRKWQDLFEQLREKH
;
A
#
# COMPACT_ATOMS: atom_id res chain seq x y z
N MET A 1 36.85 26.87 13.34
CA MET A 1 35.88 26.98 12.23
C MET A 1 35.80 25.71 11.39
N LYS A 2 36.91 25.20 10.81
CA LYS A 2 36.88 23.97 9.97
C LYS A 2 36.36 22.72 10.69
N LYS A 3 36.76 22.51 11.96
CA LYS A 3 36.26 21.38 12.78
C LYS A 3 34.75 21.47 13.03
N LEU A 4 34.24 22.68 13.29
CA LEU A 4 32.81 22.95 13.47
C LEU A 4 32.02 22.66 12.19
N LEU A 5 32.56 23.04 11.03
CA LEU A 5 31.97 22.77 9.72
C LEU A 5 31.88 21.27 9.43
N ILE A 6 32.95 20.52 9.73
CA ILE A 6 32.98 19.06 9.54
C ILE A 6 31.98 18.38 10.47
N THR A 7 31.91 18.80 11.74
CA THR A 7 30.90 18.29 12.68
C THR A 7 29.49 18.57 12.19
N LEU A 8 29.22 19.77 11.67
CA LEU A 8 27.92 20.13 11.11
C LEU A 8 27.55 19.25 9.90
N ILE A 9 28.48 19.03 8.98
CA ILE A 9 28.26 18.16 7.81
C ILE A 9 27.95 16.73 8.25
N ILE A 10 28.71 16.19 9.22
CA ILE A 10 28.48 14.84 9.75
C ILE A 10 27.08 14.74 10.37
N VAL A 11 26.68 15.72 11.19
CA VAL A 11 25.35 15.77 11.81
C VAL A 11 24.25 15.84 10.75
N ILE A 12 24.39 16.68 9.72
CA ILE A 12 23.42 16.78 8.63
C ILE A 12 23.32 15.45 7.87
N THR A 13 24.43 14.83 7.53
CA THR A 13 24.42 13.53 6.85
C THR A 13 23.76 12.44 7.70
N LEU A 14 24.00 12.44 9.02
CA LEU A 14 23.40 11.47 9.93
C LEU A 14 21.88 11.63 10.01
N ILE A 15 21.38 12.87 10.08
CA ILE A 15 19.95 13.17 10.09
C ILE A 15 19.29 12.70 8.78
N THR A 16 19.92 12.98 7.63
CA THR A 16 19.36 12.55 6.34
C THR A 16 19.27 11.04 6.20
N VAL A 17 20.24 10.26 6.71
CA VAL A 17 20.18 8.78 6.64
C VAL A 17 19.04 8.23 7.51
N ILE A 18 18.80 8.82 8.69
CA ILE A 18 17.72 8.39 9.59
C ILE A 18 16.32 8.68 8.99
N SER A 19 16.17 9.76 8.23
CA SER A 19 14.89 10.08 7.54
C SER A 19 14.50 9.11 6.42
N HIS A 20 15.43 8.29 5.92
CA HIS A 20 15.16 7.24 4.92
C HIS A 20 15.03 5.85 5.55
N ALA A 21 15.11 5.73 6.88
CA ALA A 21 14.70 4.52 7.57
C ALA A 21 13.18 4.42 7.47
N SER A 22 12.75 3.88 6.33
CA SER A 22 11.42 3.41 5.97
C SER A 22 10.43 3.60 7.12
N HIS A 23 9.63 4.67 7.03
CA HIS A 23 8.32 4.64 7.66
C HIS A 23 7.74 3.29 7.26
N ALA A 24 7.53 2.40 8.23
CA ALA A 24 6.60 1.31 8.04
C ALA A 24 5.31 2.04 7.68
N GLN A 25 5.01 2.10 6.37
CA GLN A 25 3.80 2.72 5.86
C GLN A 25 2.69 2.21 6.76
N GLU A 26 1.94 3.11 7.41
CA GLU A 26 0.95 2.69 8.41
C GLU A 26 0.15 1.55 7.79
N ASN A 27 0.23 0.34 8.38
CA ASN A 27 -0.28 -0.87 7.69
C ASN A 27 -1.82 -0.87 7.57
N ASN A 28 -2.45 0.17 8.11
CA ASN A 28 -3.87 0.35 8.18
C ASN A 28 -4.28 1.58 7.38
N LYS A 29 -3.86 1.62 6.11
CA LYS A 29 -4.54 2.45 5.13
C LYS A 29 -5.94 1.87 4.93
N VAL A 30 -6.91 2.76 4.79
CA VAL A 30 -8.36 2.50 4.81
C VAL A 30 -8.72 1.24 4.01
N GLY A 31 -9.52 0.35 4.60
CA GLY A 31 -9.97 -0.89 3.94
C GLY A 31 -11.45 -0.87 3.62
N ILE A 32 -11.83 -1.43 2.47
CA ILE A 32 -13.22 -1.67 2.07
C ILE A 32 -13.40 -3.18 1.86
N SER A 33 -14.38 -3.77 2.55
CA SER A 33 -14.76 -5.17 2.34
C SER A 33 -15.75 -5.27 1.19
N LEU A 34 -15.47 -6.16 0.24
CA LEU A 34 -16.35 -6.43 -0.90
C LEU A 34 -17.07 -7.76 -0.70
N LEU A 35 -18.41 -7.75 -0.82
CA LEU A 35 -19.23 -8.97 -0.69
C LEU A 35 -19.01 -9.94 -1.84
N GLN A 36 -18.80 -9.41 -3.05
CA GLN A 36 -18.34 -10.17 -4.20
C GLN A 36 -17.24 -9.36 -4.89
N PRO A 37 -16.12 -10.00 -5.23
CA PRO A 37 -15.04 -9.30 -5.90
C PRO A 37 -15.27 -9.34 -7.41
N SER A 38 -16.08 -8.40 -7.92
CA SER A 38 -16.17 -8.11 -9.35
C SER A 38 -15.14 -7.04 -9.73
N SER A 39 -14.76 -6.99 -11.01
CA SER A 39 -13.85 -5.96 -11.51
C SER A 39 -14.38 -4.53 -11.29
N GLU A 40 -15.69 -4.34 -11.39
CA GLU A 40 -16.35 -3.04 -11.17
C GLU A 40 -16.26 -2.64 -9.69
N ASP A 41 -16.52 -3.59 -8.78
CA ASP A 41 -16.43 -3.35 -7.34
C ASP A 41 -15.00 -3.04 -6.89
N VAL A 42 -14.01 -3.73 -7.45
CA VAL A 42 -12.59 -3.44 -7.19
C VAL A 42 -12.23 -2.02 -7.66
N LEU A 43 -12.69 -1.60 -8.83
CA LEU A 43 -12.45 -0.24 -9.34
C LEU A 43 -13.14 0.83 -8.47
N GLY A 44 -14.37 0.58 -8.05
CA GLY A 44 -15.10 1.47 -7.14
C GLY A 44 -14.39 1.61 -5.80
N ALA A 45 -13.99 0.47 -5.20
CA ALA A 45 -13.26 0.45 -3.95
C ALA A 45 -11.90 1.15 -4.06
N SER A 46 -11.15 0.96 -5.15
CA SER A 46 -9.83 1.58 -5.33
C SER A 46 -9.94 3.10 -5.39
N THR A 47 -11.00 3.61 -6.01
CA THR A 47 -11.26 5.06 -6.09
C THR A 47 -11.47 5.68 -4.71
N LEU A 48 -12.09 4.94 -3.79
CA LEU A 48 -12.35 5.39 -2.43
C LEU A 48 -11.11 5.24 -1.55
N VAL A 49 -10.49 4.06 -1.56
CA VAL A 49 -9.33 3.71 -0.73
C VAL A 49 -8.11 4.54 -1.11
N ASN A 50 -7.87 4.75 -2.41
CA ASN A 50 -6.68 5.47 -2.90
C ASN A 50 -6.90 6.98 -3.02
N SER A 51 -8.02 7.49 -2.51
CA SER A 51 -8.23 8.93 -2.43
C SER A 51 -7.28 9.56 -1.40
N GLN A 52 -6.81 10.78 -1.66
CA GLN A 52 -5.98 11.56 -0.73
C GLN A 52 -4.71 10.82 -0.23
N ASP A 53 -3.90 10.32 -1.17
CA ASP A 53 -2.66 9.55 -0.91
C ASP A 53 -2.87 8.24 -0.12
N GLY A 54 -4.13 7.79 -0.05
CA GLY A 54 -4.52 6.47 0.41
C GLY A 54 -4.06 5.38 -0.55
N ASP A 55 -4.18 4.14 -0.09
CA ASP A 55 -3.76 2.92 -0.79
C ASP A 55 -4.30 1.74 0.05
N TRP A 56 -4.35 0.54 -0.49
CA TRP A 56 -4.85 -0.63 0.22
C TRP A 56 -4.02 -0.95 1.46
N GLY A 57 -4.72 -1.18 2.57
CA GLY A 57 -4.20 -1.98 3.67
C GLY A 57 -4.47 -3.47 3.44
N TYR A 58 -5.06 -4.13 4.43
CA TYR A 58 -5.48 -5.52 4.31
C TYR A 58 -6.80 -5.67 3.57
N VAL A 59 -6.83 -6.59 2.60
CA VAL A 59 -8.04 -6.95 1.85
C VAL A 59 -8.54 -8.31 2.31
N THR A 60 -9.81 -8.39 2.70
CA THR A 60 -10.47 -9.67 3.02
C THR A 60 -11.39 -10.06 1.87
N LEU A 61 -11.22 -11.27 1.35
CA LEU A 61 -12.06 -11.82 0.30
C LEU A 61 -12.72 -13.12 0.79
N VAL A 62 -14.02 -13.25 0.54
CA VAL A 62 -14.76 -14.48 0.82
C VAL A 62 -14.91 -15.27 -0.47
N ILE A 63 -14.31 -16.46 -0.51
CA ILE A 63 -14.39 -17.39 -1.64
C ILE A 63 -15.36 -18.51 -1.27
N GLN A 64 -16.35 -18.78 -2.12
CA GLN A 64 -17.25 -19.91 -1.92
C GLN A 64 -16.51 -21.22 -2.22
N GLU A 65 -16.78 -22.28 -1.46
CA GLU A 65 -16.07 -23.56 -1.58
C GLU A 65 -16.15 -24.18 -3.00
N ASN A 66 -17.25 -23.92 -3.70
CA ASN A 66 -17.51 -24.38 -5.06
C ASN A 66 -16.95 -23.45 -6.15
N ASP A 67 -16.45 -22.25 -5.80
CA ASP A 67 -15.92 -21.27 -6.74
C ASP A 67 -14.39 -21.41 -6.85
N ARG A 68 -13.96 -22.38 -7.67
CA ARG A 68 -12.56 -22.76 -7.87
C ARG A 68 -12.00 -22.29 -9.21
N ASP A 69 -12.59 -21.26 -9.82
CA ASP A 69 -12.09 -20.71 -11.07
C ASP A 69 -10.78 -19.94 -10.83
N VAL A 70 -9.66 -20.63 -11.04
CA VAL A 70 -8.32 -20.09 -10.84
C VAL A 70 -8.08 -18.85 -11.70
N ARG A 71 -8.61 -18.79 -12.94
CA ARG A 71 -8.37 -17.66 -13.83
C ARG A 71 -9.06 -16.42 -13.31
N LYS A 72 -10.33 -16.55 -12.94
CA LYS A 72 -11.11 -15.49 -12.30
C LYS A 72 -10.36 -14.90 -11.10
N TRP A 73 -9.89 -15.76 -10.19
CA TRP A 73 -9.19 -15.31 -8.98
C TRP A 73 -7.82 -14.69 -9.30
N GLN A 74 -7.09 -15.23 -10.27
CA GLN A 74 -5.83 -14.65 -10.72
C GLN A 74 -6.01 -13.26 -11.32
N ASP A 75 -7.01 -13.09 -12.18
CA ASP A 75 -7.34 -11.81 -12.82
C ASP A 75 -7.75 -10.77 -11.76
N LEU A 76 -8.47 -11.19 -10.73
CA LEU A 76 -8.81 -10.33 -9.60
C LEU A 76 -7.57 -9.87 -8.82
N PHE A 77 -6.66 -10.79 -8.49
CA PHE A 77 -5.44 -10.45 -7.77
C PHE A 77 -4.51 -9.55 -8.59
N GLU A 78 -4.47 -9.72 -9.90
CA GLU A 78 -3.77 -8.81 -10.80
C GLU A 78 -4.32 -7.39 -10.70
N GLN A 79 -5.64 -7.25 -10.79
CA GLN A 79 -6.29 -5.94 -10.68
C GLN A 79 -6.05 -5.27 -9.32
N LEU A 80 -6.10 -6.02 -8.22
CA LEU A 80 -5.80 -5.49 -6.89
C LEU A 80 -4.36 -4.99 -6.79
N ARG A 81 -3.41 -5.71 -7.41
CA ARG A 81 -1.99 -5.32 -7.45
C ARG A 81 -1.74 -4.09 -8.32
N GLU A 82 -2.39 -4.00 -9.46
CA GLU A 82 -2.26 -2.86 -10.38
C GLU A 82 -2.89 -1.57 -9.82
N LYS A 83 -3.88 -1.70 -8.95
CA LYS A 83 -4.66 -0.58 -8.41
C LYS A 83 -4.22 -0.17 -7.00
N HIS A 84 -3.06 -0.57 -6.52
CA HIS A 84 -2.43 -0.04 -5.31
C HIS A 84 -1.94 1.39 -5.56
#